data_AF-A0A849D3Z9-F1
#
_entry.id   AF-A0A849D3Z9-F1
#
_cell.length_a   1.000
_cell.length_b   1.000
_cell.length_c   1.000
_cell.angle_alpha   90.00
_cell.angle_beta   90.00
_cell.angle_gamma   90.00
#
_symmetry.space_group_name_H-M   'P 1'
#
loop_
_entity.id
_entity.type
_entity.pdbx_description
1 polymer ?
#
loop_
_entity_poly.entity_id
_entity_poly.type
_entity_poly.pdbx_seq_one_letter_code
_entity_poly.pdbx_strand_id
1 'polypeptide(L)'
;RIYTGFKLGYIVGTRSKLVTESYKTSFYNRDTQNFRYGLMLNVGYNTFNIHIYYALNDFFEDTTVLDTGEALSLTPLSIGIIFYIL
;
A
#
# COMPACT_ATOMS: atom_id res chain seq x y z
N ARG A 1 15.71 17.35 10.13
CA ARG A 1 14.70 17.87 9.18
C ARG A 1 13.45 17.03 9.35
N ILE A 2 12.27 17.61 9.59
CA ILE A 2 11.03 16.85 9.79
C ILE A 2 9.99 17.42 8.82
N TYR A 3 9.35 16.54 8.06
CA TYR A 3 8.29 16.89 7.13
C TYR A 3 7.10 15.99 7.35
N THR A 4 5.94 16.57 7.57
CA THR A 4 4.67 15.87 7.65
C THR A 4 3.81 16.26 6.47
N GLY A 5 2.89 15.38 6.07
CA GLY A 5 1.99 15.69 4.98
C GLY A 5 0.95 14.62 4.73
N PHE A 6 0.11 14.89 3.73
CA PHE A 6 -0.88 13.96 3.22
C PHE A 6 -0.43 13.46 1.86
N LYS A 7 -0.72 12.19 1.56
CA LYS A 7 -0.49 11.58 0.26
C LYS A 7 -1.81 11.10 -0.29
N LEU A 8 -2.13 11.50 -1.51
CA LEU A 8 -3.27 11.02 -2.29
C LEU A 8 -2.74 10.22 -3.49
N GLY A 9 -3.47 9.18 -3.89
CA GLY A 9 -3.11 8.34 -5.01
C GLY A 9 -4.32 7.67 -5.63
N TYR A 10 -4.20 7.30 -6.90
CA TYR A 10 -5.22 6.55 -7.61
C TYR A 10 -4.58 5.37 -8.35
N ILE A 11 -5.13 4.18 -8.17
CA ILE A 11 -4.72 2.98 -8.89
C ILE A 11 -5.50 2.89 -10.19
N VAL A 12 -4.78 2.88 -11.31
CA VAL A 12 -5.38 2.75 -12.65
C VAL A 12 -5.64 1.30 -13.06
N GLY A 13 -5.01 0.34 -12.39
CA GLY A 13 -5.26 -1.08 -12.63
C GLY A 13 -4.46 -1.97 -11.69
N THR A 14 -5.13 -3.00 -11.17
CA THR A 14 -4.52 -4.03 -10.32
C THR A 14 -4.53 -5.36 -11.04
N ARG A 15 -3.43 -6.10 -10.96
CA ARG A 15 -3.33 -7.46 -11.50
C ARG A 15 -2.88 -8.42 -10.41
N SER A 16 -3.65 -9.47 -10.19
CA SER A 16 -3.31 -10.56 -9.28
C SER A 16 -2.80 -11.75 -10.07
N LYS A 17 -1.83 -12.46 -9.50
CA LYS A 17 -1.16 -13.59 -10.15
C LYS A 17 -0.93 -14.70 -9.14
N LEU A 18 -1.45 -15.87 -9.46
CA LEU A 18 -1.27 -17.10 -8.69
C LEU A 18 -0.24 -17.97 -9.40
N VAL A 19 0.74 -18.45 -8.65
CA VAL A 19 1.81 -19.34 -9.15
C VAL A 19 1.87 -20.56 -8.25
N THR A 20 1.63 -21.72 -8.84
CA THR A 20 1.70 -23.04 -8.22
C THR A 20 2.68 -23.90 -9.02
N GLU A 21 3.15 -25.03 -8.47
CA GLU A 21 4.07 -25.95 -9.16
C GLU A 21 3.51 -26.47 -10.49
N SER A 22 2.19 -26.72 -10.56
CA SER A 22 1.54 -27.27 -11.75
C SER A 22 0.99 -26.22 -12.72
N TYR A 23 0.66 -25.01 -12.27
CA TYR A 23 0.06 -23.99 -13.13
C TYR A 23 0.26 -22.56 -12.62
N LYS A 24 0.09 -21.62 -13.55
CA LYS A 24 0.24 -20.19 -13.34
C LYS A 24 -0.95 -19.47 -13.97
N THR A 25 -1.69 -18.72 -13.17
CA THR A 25 -2.83 -17.92 -13.65
C THR A 25 -2.72 -16.48 -13.20
N SER A 26 -3.32 -15.57 -13.95
CA SER A 26 -3.34 -14.14 -13.64
C SER A 26 -4.63 -13.51 -14.11
N PHE A 27 -5.18 -12.60 -13.31
CA PHE A 27 -6.41 -11.89 -13.60
C PHE A 27 -6.31 -10.43 -13.15
N TYR A 28 -7.13 -9.56 -13.75
CA TYR A 28 -7.28 -8.19 -13.28
C TYR A 28 -8.16 -8.20 -12.04
N ASN A 29 -7.66 -7.66 -10.94
CA ASN A 29 -8.38 -7.61 -9.67
C ASN A 29 -9.09 -6.25 -9.57
N ARG A 30 -10.41 -6.29 -9.43
CA ARG A 30 -11.26 -5.08 -9.32
C ARG A 30 -11.63 -4.76 -7.86
N ASP A 31 -11.35 -5.66 -6.94
CA ASP A 31 -11.74 -5.60 -5.53
C ASP A 31 -10.71 -4.79 -4.70
N THR A 32 -9.80 -4.09 -5.38
CA THR A 32 -8.80 -3.24 -4.75
C THR A 32 -9.32 -1.82 -4.65
N GLN A 33 -9.13 -1.18 -3.50
CA GLN A 33 -9.49 0.21 -3.30
C GLN A 33 -8.62 1.10 -4.20
N ASN A 34 -9.26 1.73 -5.19
CA ASN A 34 -8.59 2.49 -6.23
C ASN A 34 -8.08 3.84 -5.73
N PHE A 35 -8.91 4.58 -4.99
CA PHE A 35 -8.48 5.84 -4.40
C PHE A 35 -7.79 5.58 -3.07
N ARG A 36 -6.57 6.08 -2.88
CA ARG A 36 -5.76 5.85 -1.69
C ARG A 36 -5.36 7.17 -1.08
N TYR A 37 -5.46 7.23 0.23
CA TYR A 37 -5.01 8.39 0.96
C TYR A 37 -4.38 8.00 2.29
N GLY A 38 -3.44 8.81 2.74
CA GLY A 38 -2.68 8.50 3.94
C GLY A 38 -1.87 9.65 4.47
N LEU A 39 -1.36 9.46 5.67
CA LEU A 39 -0.43 10.36 6.32
C LEU A 39 1.00 9.96 5.98
N MET A 40 1.86 10.96 5.82
CA MET A 40 3.28 10.78 5.57
C MET A 40 4.09 11.57 6.59
N LEU A 41 5.12 10.93 7.14
CA LEU A 41 6.08 11.54 8.06
C LEU A 41 7.49 11.20 7.59
N ASN A 42 8.29 12.21 7.34
CA ASN A 42 9.68 12.09 6.94
C ASN A 42 10.59 12.75 7.98
N VAL A 43 11.59 12.02 8.44
CA VAL A 43 12.59 12.51 9.39
C VAL A 43 13.98 12.32 8.82
N GLY A 44 14.63 13.43 8.49
CA GLY A 44 15.95 13.48 7.89
C GLY A 44 17.05 13.88 8.88
N TYR A 45 18.12 13.10 8.91
CA TYR A 45 19.39 13.39 9.58
C TYR A 45 20.56 13.16 8.61
N ASN A 46 21.19 14.27 8.18
CA ASN A 46 22.26 14.28 7.17
C ASN A 46 21.86 13.57 5.86
N THR A 47 22.47 12.42 5.56
CA THR A 47 22.24 11.58 4.37
C THR A 47 21.09 10.57 4.56
N PHE A 48 20.71 10.28 5.81
CA PHE A 48 19.65 9.33 6.14
C PHE A 48 18.31 10.05 6.30
N ASN A 49 17.27 9.56 5.62
CA ASN A 49 15.90 10.06 5.77
C ASN A 49 14.97 8.89 6.01
N ILE A 50 14.33 8.86 7.18
CA ILE A 50 13.31 7.87 7.51
C ILE A 50 11.99 8.35 6.92
N HIS A 51 11.32 7.50 6.15
CA HIS A 51 10.01 7.76 5.56
C HIS A 51 8.99 6.78 6.14
N ILE A 52 7.95 7.33 6.76
CA ILE A 52 6.83 6.59 7.33
C ILE A 52 5.57 7.02 6.58
N TYR A 53 4.79 6.05 6.12
CA TYR A 53 3.50 6.25 5.50
C TYR A 53 2.46 5.35 6.15
N TYR A 54 1.34 5.93 6.55
CA TYR A 54 0.20 5.22 7.11
C TYR A 54 -1.03 5.48 6.24
N ALA A 55 -1.58 4.43 5.64
CA ALA A 55 -2.82 4.54 4.89
C ALA A 55 -4.00 4.82 5.85
N LEU A 56 -4.93 5.64 5.41
CA LEU A 56 -6.16 5.96 6.14
C LEU A 56 -7.37 5.21 5.59
N ASN A 57 -7.16 4.33 4.62
CA ASN A 57 -8.15 3.44 4.07
C ASN A 57 -7.55 2.06 3.78
N ASP A 58 -8.44 1.07 3.67
CA ASP A 58 -8.05 -0.30 3.43
C ASP A 58 -7.60 -0.52 1.99
N PHE A 59 -6.77 -1.55 1.82
CA PHE A 59 -6.19 -1.92 0.54
C PHE A 59 -7.26 -2.48 -0.41
N PHE A 60 -8.23 -3.22 0.13
CA PHE A 60 -9.34 -3.84 -0.59
C PHE A 60 -10.62 -3.03 -0.39
N GLU A 61 -11.59 -3.20 -1.30
CA GLU A 61 -12.92 -2.64 -1.12
C GLU A 61 -13.67 -3.41 -0.01
N ASP A 62 -14.53 -2.71 0.73
CA ASP A 62 -15.28 -3.24 1.89
C ASP A 62 -16.16 -4.46 1.58
N THR A 63 -16.46 -4.69 0.29
CA THR A 63 -17.23 -5.86 -0.18
C THR A 63 -16.37 -7.13 -0.31
N THR A 64 -15.06 -7.02 -0.15
CA THR A 64 -14.14 -8.16 -0.22
C THR A 64 -14.22 -8.94 1.09
N VAL A 65 -14.97 -10.04 1.06
CA VAL A 65 -15.11 -10.95 2.19
C VAL A 65 -14.28 -12.21 2.00
N LEU A 66 -13.74 -12.72 3.10
CA LEU A 66 -13.13 -14.04 3.18
C LEU A 66 -14.22 -15.13 3.10
N ASP A 67 -13.84 -16.36 2.79
CA ASP A 67 -14.76 -17.52 2.78
C ASP A 67 -15.44 -17.76 4.15
N THR A 68 -14.89 -17.17 5.22
CA THR A 68 -15.43 -17.16 6.59
C THR A 68 -16.54 -16.12 6.81
N GLY A 69 -16.79 -15.22 5.85
CA GLY A 69 -17.76 -14.12 5.95
C GLY A 69 -17.20 -12.84 6.59
N GLU A 70 -15.92 -12.82 6.96
CA GLU A 70 -15.27 -11.64 7.54
C GLU A 70 -14.79 -10.68 6.43
N ALA A 71 -14.99 -9.38 6.65
CA ALA A 71 -14.47 -8.35 5.75
C ALA A 71 -12.93 -8.33 5.78
N LEU A 72 -12.31 -8.34 4.60
CA LEU A 72 -10.86 -8.31 4.45
C LEU A 72 -10.34 -6.86 4.62
N SER A 73 -10.25 -6.43 5.87
CA SER A 73 -9.67 -5.13 6.23
C SER A 73 -8.15 -5.25 6.35
N LEU A 74 -7.43 -4.57 5.46
CA LEU A 74 -5.97 -4.50 5.49
C LEU A 74 -5.54 -3.06 5.24
N THR A 75 -5.08 -2.39 6.29
CA THR A 75 -4.58 -1.02 6.22
C THR A 75 -3.05 -1.01 6.08
N PRO A 76 -2.47 -0.55 4.96
CA PRO A 76 -1.02 -0.56 4.78
C PRO A 76 -0.28 0.41 5.69
N LEU A 77 0.76 -0.09 6.38
CA LEU A 77 1.81 0.71 7.01
C LEU A 77 3.13 0.48 6.26
N SER A 78 3.76 1.54 5.80
CA SER A 78 5.04 1.49 5.08
C SER A 78 6.10 2.28 5.84
N ILE A 79 7.20 1.63 6.18
CA ILE A 79 8.35 2.24 6.84
C ILE A 79 9.58 1.97 5.97
N GLY A 80 10.29 3.02 5.61
CA GLY A 80 11.45 2.95 4.74
C GLY A 80 12.55 3.93 5.12
N ILE A 81 13.73 3.69 4.56
CA ILE A 81 14.89 4.58 4.68
C ILE A 81 15.27 5.03 3.27
N ILE A 82 15.41 6.33 3.10
CA ILE A 82 15.90 6.98 1.89
C ILE A 82 17.32 7.44 2.19
N PHE A 83 18.26 6.96 1.38
CA PHE A 83 19.68 7.29 1.49
C PHE A 83 20.12 8.05 0.24
N TYR A 84 20.71 9.23 0.44
CA TYR A 84 21.28 10.01 -0.65
C TYR A 84 22.79 9.77 -0.71
N ILE A 85 23.27 9.34 -1.88
CA ILE A 85 24.70 9.23 -2.21
C ILE A 85 25.06 10.48 -3.03
N LEU A 86 26.10 11.20 -2.61
CA LEU A 86 26.67 12.33 -3.35
C LEU A 86 27.79 11.86 -4.27
#